data_AF-A0A4D4K679-F1
#
_entry.id   AF-A0A4D4K679-F1
#
_cell.length_a   1.000
_cell.length_b   1.000
_cell.length_c   1.000
_cell.angle_alpha   90.00
_cell.angle_beta   90.00
_cell.angle_gamma   90.00
#
_symmetry.space_group_name_H-M   'P 1'
#
loop_
_entity.id
_entity.type
_entity.pdbx_description
1 polymer ?
#
loop_
_entity_poly.entity_id
_entity_poly.type
_entity_poly.pdbx_seq_one_letter_code
_entity_poly.pdbx_strand_id
1 'polypeptide(L)'
;MRAEPRAEAHYVDERSGATYSIDDPRWCGDDGAPLTVSALPGITREQVDTGARSLWRYRAALPVRIDAPVSLGEGCTPLVEKGWGRIGFCSSWSGSAPPAASRTAAPA
;
A
#
# COMPACT_ATOMS: atom_id res chain seq x y z
N MET A 1 -13.10 17.26 -9.71
CA MET A 1 -11.83 17.42 -8.95
C MET A 1 -10.72 16.94 -9.87
N ARG A 2 -9.93 17.87 -10.41
CA ARG A 2 -8.83 17.56 -11.34
C ARG A 2 -7.65 17.05 -10.49
N ALA A 3 -7.10 15.89 -10.83
CA ALA A 3 -5.84 15.44 -10.25
C ALA A 3 -4.73 16.35 -10.81
N GLU A 4 -4.00 17.01 -9.93
CA GLU A 4 -2.78 17.75 -10.27
C GLU A 4 -1.81 16.82 -11.01
N PRO A 5 -1.05 17.30 -12.01
CA PRO A 5 -0.05 16.48 -12.68
C PRO A 5 0.99 16.05 -11.64
N ARG A 6 1.05 14.75 -11.39
CA ARG A 6 2.02 14.18 -10.47
C ARG A 6 3.40 14.37 -11.07
N ALA A 7 4.39 14.73 -10.25
CA ALA A 7 5.79 14.63 -10.64
C ALA A 7 6.00 13.25 -11.28
N GLU A 8 6.61 13.23 -12.46
CA GLU A 8 6.77 12.02 -13.25
C GLU A 8 7.60 11.01 -12.43
N ALA A 9 6.91 10.00 -11.91
CA ALA A 9 7.55 8.98 -11.10
C ALA A 9 8.60 8.27 -11.96
N HIS A 10 9.74 7.98 -11.36
CA HIS A 10 10.84 7.27 -12.03
C HIS A 10 11.54 6.36 -11.02
N TYR A 11 12.24 5.36 -11.54
CA TYR A 11 13.15 4.55 -10.73
C TYR A 11 14.45 5.29 -10.51
N VAL A 12 15.05 5.11 -9.34
CA VAL A 12 16.35 5.66 -8.96
C VAL A 12 17.25 4.51 -8.51
N ASP A 13 18.46 4.45 -9.07
CA ASP A 13 19.56 3.71 -8.48
C ASP A 13 20.29 4.64 -7.51
N GLU A 14 20.09 4.44 -6.21
CA GLU A 14 20.69 5.27 -5.16
C GLU A 14 22.22 5.17 -5.11
N ARG A 15 22.82 4.12 -5.69
CA ARG A 15 24.28 3.93 -5.71
C ARG A 15 24.93 4.78 -6.79
N SER A 16 24.35 4.80 -7.99
CA SER A 16 24.93 5.49 -9.15
C SER A 16 24.28 6.86 -9.44
N GLY A 17 23.09 7.11 -8.91
CA GLY A 17 22.24 8.25 -9.24
C GLY A 17 21.53 8.11 -10.59
N ALA A 18 21.64 6.97 -11.27
CA ALA A 18 20.95 6.73 -12.53
C ALA A 18 19.42 6.73 -12.32
N THR A 19 18.71 7.23 -13.32
CA THR A 19 17.24 7.29 -13.31
C THR A 19 16.67 6.59 -14.53
N TYR A 20 15.50 5.97 -14.35
CA TYR A 20 14.86 5.17 -15.38
C TYR A 20 13.35 5.40 -15.36
N SER A 21 12.71 5.34 -16.53
CA SER A 21 11.25 5.51 -16.63
C SER A 21 10.51 4.47 -15.78
N ILE A 22 9.42 4.90 -15.12
CA ILE A 22 8.52 4.01 -14.37
C ILE A 22 7.69 3.09 -15.29
N ASP A 23 7.53 3.47 -16.56
CA ASP A 23 6.73 2.72 -17.54
C ASP A 23 7.53 1.58 -18.20
N ASP A 24 8.85 1.57 -18.04
CA ASP A 24 9.72 0.49 -18.54
C ASP A 24 9.93 -0.58 -17.45
N PRO A 25 9.36 -1.79 -17.60
CA PRO A 25 9.46 -2.83 -16.58
C PRO A 25 10.91 -3.28 -16.38
N ARG A 26 11.46 -3.00 -15.20
CA ARG A 26 12.81 -3.41 -14.83
C ARG A 26 12.90 -3.81 -13.37
N TRP A 27 13.80 -4.74 -13.06
CA TRP A 27 13.98 -5.29 -11.72
C TRP A 27 15.27 -4.80 -11.05
N CYS A 28 16.23 -4.26 -11.80
CA CYS A 28 17.49 -3.70 -11.29
C CYS A 28 18.05 -2.60 -12.20
N GLY A 29 19.01 -1.83 -11.68
CA GLY A 29 19.86 -0.92 -12.46
C GLY A 29 20.82 -1.67 -13.39
N ASP A 30 21.55 -0.92 -14.21
CA ASP A 30 22.42 -1.51 -15.24
C ASP A 30 23.59 -2.32 -14.65
N ASP A 31 24.00 -1.99 -13.42
CA ASP A 31 25.00 -2.72 -12.63
C ASP A 31 24.39 -3.76 -11.66
N GLY A 32 23.09 -4.05 -11.78
CA GLY A 32 22.37 -4.97 -10.90
C GLY A 32 21.98 -4.38 -9.54
N ALA A 33 22.11 -3.07 -9.34
CA ALA A 33 21.73 -2.38 -8.11
C ALA A 33 20.20 -2.39 -7.89
N PRO A 34 19.71 -2.45 -6.64
CA PRO A 34 18.29 -2.30 -6.34
C PRO A 34 17.81 -0.89 -6.70
N LEU A 35 16.56 -0.80 -7.15
CA LEU A 35 15.93 0.46 -7.54
C LEU A 35 14.92 0.90 -6.48
N THR A 36 14.92 2.19 -6.18
CA THR A 36 13.86 2.87 -5.41
C THR A 36 12.93 3.60 -6.38
N VAL A 37 11.77 4.01 -5.89
CA VAL A 37 10.87 4.92 -6.62
C VAL A 37 11.17 6.34 -6.13
N SER A 38 11.29 7.28 -7.07
CA SER A 38 11.44 8.71 -6.79
C SER A 38 10.48 9.20 -5.70
N ALA A 39 10.89 10.16 -4.88
CA ALA A 39 10.05 10.72 -3.84
C ALA A 39 8.70 11.22 -4.39
N LEU A 40 7.61 10.75 -3.78
CA LEU A 40 6.25 11.15 -4.12
C LEU A 40 5.69 12.00 -2.96
N PRO A 41 4.73 12.91 -3.21
CA PRO A 41 4.17 13.79 -2.19
C PRO A 41 3.40 13.07 -1.05
N GLY A 42 3.32 11.74 -1.08
CA GLY A 42 2.52 10.95 -0.16
C GLY A 42 1.02 11.04 -0.46
N ILE A 43 0.20 10.46 0.43
CA ILE A 43 -1.25 10.52 0.34
C ILE A 43 -1.86 11.15 1.60
N THR A 44 -2.99 11.80 1.44
CA THR A 44 -3.80 12.29 2.55
C THR A 44 -4.83 11.26 2.99
N ARG A 45 -5.47 11.51 4.13
CA ARG A 45 -6.52 10.66 4.68
C ARG A 45 -7.72 10.55 3.74
N GLU A 46 -8.06 11.64 3.07
CA GLU A 46 -9.21 11.78 2.16
C GLU A 46 -9.01 11.00 0.86
N GLN A 47 -7.76 10.72 0.51
CA GLN A 47 -7.41 9.90 -0.66
C GLN A 47 -7.49 8.39 -0.36
N VAL A 48 -7.71 8.00 0.90
CA VAL A 48 -7.96 6.61 1.28
C VAL A 48 -9.41 6.26 0.98
N ASP A 49 -9.60 5.31 0.08
CA ASP A 49 -10.93 4.82 -0.28
C ASP A 49 -11.47 3.87 0.80
N THR A 50 -12.40 4.37 1.59
CA THR A 50 -12.99 3.61 2.71
C THR A 50 -14.01 2.56 2.26
N GLY A 51 -14.46 2.60 1.01
CA GLY A 51 -15.35 1.57 0.43
C GLY A 51 -14.62 0.31 -0.01
N ALA A 52 -13.31 0.41 -0.30
CA ALA A 52 -12.47 -0.71 -0.70
C ALA A 52 -11.97 -1.50 0.53
N ARG A 53 -12.36 -2.78 0.64
CA ARG A 53 -11.86 -3.71 1.67
C ARG A 53 -10.64 -4.50 1.22
N SER A 54 -9.66 -3.83 0.63
CA SER A 54 -8.41 -4.40 0.13
C SER A 54 -7.25 -3.41 0.22
N LEU A 55 -6.02 -3.77 -0.19
CA LEU A 55 -4.90 -2.81 -0.24
C LEU A 55 -5.15 -1.67 -1.24
N TRP A 56 -6.01 -1.90 -2.24
CA TRP A 56 -6.41 -0.89 -3.23
C TRP A 56 -7.09 0.35 -2.63
N ARG A 57 -7.48 0.31 -1.35
CA ARG A 57 -7.88 1.51 -0.61
C ARG A 57 -6.80 2.61 -0.58
N TYR A 58 -5.53 2.24 -0.76
CA TYR A 58 -4.38 3.13 -0.79
C TYR A 58 -3.84 3.39 -2.22
N ARG A 59 -4.64 3.14 -3.27
CA ARG A 59 -4.20 3.28 -4.68
C ARG A 59 -3.54 4.63 -5.01
N ALA A 60 -3.93 5.70 -4.31
CA ALA A 60 -3.34 7.02 -4.51
C ALA A 60 -1.84 7.08 -4.16
N ALA A 61 -1.33 6.11 -3.40
CA ALA A 61 0.09 6.03 -3.04
C ALA A 61 0.95 5.41 -4.14
N LEU A 62 0.35 4.62 -5.05
CA LEU A 62 1.09 3.94 -6.12
C LEU A 62 1.64 4.97 -7.12
N PRO A 63 2.86 4.80 -7.67
CA PRO A 63 3.54 5.77 -8.56
C PRO A 63 2.83 5.98 -9.91
N VAL A 64 2.01 5.02 -10.33
CA VAL A 64 1.28 5.03 -11.59
C VAL A 64 -0.22 4.86 -11.35
N ARG A 65 -1.01 5.31 -12.31
CA ARG A 65 -2.46 5.08 -12.32
C ARG A 65 -2.74 3.65 -12.81
N ILE A 66 -3.56 2.92 -12.05
CA ILE A 66 -4.00 1.57 -12.41
C ILE A 66 -5.52 1.58 -12.51
N ASP A 67 -6.04 1.51 -13.74
CA ASP A 67 -7.49 1.57 -14.01
C ASP A 67 -8.20 0.24 -13.75
N ALA A 68 -7.51 -0.89 -13.93
CA ALA A 68 -8.04 -2.24 -13.73
C ALA A 68 -7.21 -3.01 -12.68
N PRO A 69 -7.48 -2.81 -11.38
CA PRO A 69 -6.74 -3.48 -10.32
C PRO A 69 -7.01 -4.98 -10.28
N VAL A 70 -5.95 -5.78 -10.14
CA VAL A 70 -6.06 -7.22 -9.83
C VAL A 70 -5.95 -7.40 -8.32
N SER A 71 -6.87 -8.15 -7.73
CA SER A 71 -6.87 -8.46 -6.29
C SER A 71 -6.86 -9.97 -6.08
N LEU A 72 -6.13 -10.41 -5.06
CA LEU A 72 -6.08 -11.81 -4.62
C LEU A 72 -6.72 -11.98 -3.24
N GLY A 73 -7.54 -11.02 -2.80
CA GLY A 73 -8.10 -10.98 -1.46
C GLY A 73 -7.14 -10.41 -0.42
N GLU A 74 -6.18 -9.58 -0.85
CA GLU A 74 -5.25 -8.91 0.04
C GLU A 74 -5.92 -7.79 0.86
N GLY A 75 -5.29 -7.41 1.97
CA GLY A 75 -5.82 -6.38 2.87
C GLY A 75 -6.86 -6.90 3.85
N CYS A 76 -7.19 -6.08 4.85
CA CYS A 76 -8.10 -6.45 5.95
C CYS A 76 -7.78 -7.80 6.61
N THR A 77 -6.50 -8.21 6.58
CA THR A 77 -6.00 -9.40 7.25
C THR A 77 -6.41 -9.36 8.72
N PRO A 78 -7.16 -10.36 9.22
CA PRO A 78 -7.64 -10.33 10.60
C PRO A 78 -6.48 -10.23 11.58
N LEU A 79 -6.52 -9.17 12.39
CA LEU A 79 -5.67 -9.08 13.57
C LEU A 79 -6.38 -9.85 14.69
N VAL A 80 -5.91 -11.06 14.97
CA VAL A 80 -6.50 -11.91 16.01
C VAL A 80 -5.81 -11.62 17.32
N GLU A 81 -6.59 -11.21 18.32
CA GLU A 81 -6.09 -11.07 19.68
C GLU A 81 -5.85 -12.47 20.26
N LYS A 82 -4.59 -12.76 20.59
CA LYS A 82 -4.21 -13.93 21.37
C LYS A 82 -3.44 -13.48 22.59
N GLY A 83 -3.73 -14.09 23.74
CA GLY A 83 -3.06 -13.80 25.00
C GLY A 83 -1.60 -14.24 24.98
N TRP A 84 -0.72 -13.33 24.56
CA TRP A 84 0.73 -13.38 24.71
C TRP A 84 1.21 -12.02 25.25
N GLY A 85 0.56 -11.51 26.30
CA GLY A 85 0.75 -10.12 26.77
C GLY A 85 0.14 -9.09 25.81
N ARG A 86 0.77 -7.91 25.62
CA ARG A 86 0.25 -6.78 24.79
C ARG A 86 0.54 -6.88 23.28
N ILE A 87 0.76 -8.09 22.75
CA ILE A 87 1.16 -8.27 21.34
C ILE A 87 0.01 -8.91 20.55
N GLY A 88 -0.47 -8.24 19.51
CA GLY A 88 -1.47 -8.78 18.58
C GLY A 88 -0.81 -9.61 17.46
N PHE A 89 -1.46 -10.69 17.04
CA PHE A 89 -0.96 -11.55 15.95
C PHE A 89 -1.68 -11.25 14.63
N CYS A 90 -0.91 -10.90 13.60
CA CYS A 90 -1.43 -10.65 12.25
C CYS A 90 -1.22 -11.91 11.40
N SER A 91 -2.30 -12.67 11.17
CA SER A 91 -2.28 -13.90 10.37
C SER A 91 -2.47 -13.59 8.88
N SER A 92 -1.43 -13.60 8.05
CA SER A 92 -1.57 -13.33 6.60
C SER A 92 -2.34 -14.41 5.81
N TRP A 93 -2.56 -15.58 6.40
CA TRP A 93 -3.22 -16.74 5.76
C TRP A 93 -4.54 -17.09 6.45
N SER A 94 -5.56 -16.25 6.30
CA SER A 94 -6.96 -16.61 6.58
C SER A 94 -7.87 -15.82 5.65
N GLY A 95 -8.29 -16.45 4.56
CA GLY A 95 -9.33 -15.92 3.67
C GLY A 95 -10.70 -16.09 4.32
N SER A 96 -11.16 -15.07 5.04
CA SER A 96 -12.56 -14.74 5.39
C SER A 96 -12.54 -13.69 6.50
N ALA A 97 -13.06 -12.48 6.24
CA ALA A 97 -13.18 -11.45 7.27
C ALA A 97 -14.19 -11.88 8.34
N PRO A 98 -13.85 -11.82 9.65
CA PRO A 98 -14.84 -12.01 10.71
C PRO A 98 -15.84 -10.83 10.76
N PRO A 99 -17.08 -11.04 11.23
CA PRO A 99 -18.03 -9.96 11.43
C PRO A 99 -17.51 -8.93 12.45
N ALA A 100 -17.86 -7.66 12.25
CA ALA A 100 -17.40 -6.55 13.07
C ALA A 100 -17.77 -6.74 14.55
N ALA A 101 -16.76 -6.75 15.43
CA ALA A 101 -16.97 -6.77 16.86
C ALA A 101 -17.56 -5.43 17.32
N SER A 102 -18.73 -5.48 17.96
CA SER A 102 -19.38 -4.35 18.60
C SER A 102 -18.51 -3.82 19.74
N ARG A 103 -18.10 -2.55 19.67
CA ARG A 103 -17.45 -1.87 20.80
C ARG A 103 -18.51 -1.51 21.84
N THR A 104 -18.54 -2.25 22.95
CA THR A 104 -19.24 -1.79 24.15
C THR A 104 -18.38 -0.71 24.81
N ALA A 105 -18.94 0.49 24.94
CA ALA A 105 -18.31 1.58 25.69
C ALA A 105 -18.24 1.23 27.18
N ALA A 106 -17.08 1.46 27.80
CA ALA A 106 -16.95 1.41 29.26
C ALA A 106 -17.62 2.65 29.88
N PRO A 107 -18.29 2.53 31.04
CA PRO A 107 -18.93 3.67 31.71
C PRO A 107 -17.90 4.63 32.34
N ALA A 108 -18.35 5.88 32.50
CA ALA A 108 -17.59 7.09 32.85
C ALA A 108 -16.91 7.07 34.23
#